data_AF-A0A953MFA9-F1
#
_entry.id   AF-A0A953MFA9-F1
#
_cell.length_a   1.000
_cell.length_b   1.000
_cell.length_c   1.000
_cell.angle_alpha   90.00
_cell.angle_beta   90.00
_cell.angle_gamma   90.00
#
_symmetry.space_group_name_H-M   'P 1'
#
loop_
_entity.id
_entity.type
_entity.pdbx_description
1 polymer ?
#
loop_
_entity_poly.entity_id
_entity_poly.type
_entity_poly.pdbx_seq_one_letter_code
_entity_poly.pdbx_strand_id
1 'polypeptide(L)'
;MRITISNNNLGSNGFSIFETLVSIFILGTITLLTISYFNNILLESNSLLKTDAIRLANNEMNYCLANRPITDTTYTNENNNLIILRKVTKRNLNNFYRVTVNVVFKQNNKEIVKVEAEYYKKW
;
A
#
# COMPACT_ATOMS: atom_id res chain seq x y z
N MET A 1 65.38 -16.53 46.61
CA MET A 1 63.89 -16.53 46.53
C MET A 1 63.52 -16.44 45.07
N ARG A 2 62.97 -17.52 44.49
CA ARG A 2 62.69 -17.64 43.04
C ARG A 2 61.17 -17.63 42.89
N ILE A 3 60.63 -16.57 42.29
CA ILE A 3 59.20 -16.44 42.04
C ILE A 3 58.93 -17.09 40.69
N THR A 4 58.30 -18.26 40.72
CA THR A 4 57.82 -18.96 39.52
C THR A 4 56.39 -18.46 39.24
N ILE A 5 56.20 -17.76 38.13
CA ILE A 5 54.87 -17.35 37.68
C ILE A 5 54.29 -18.52 36.88
N SER A 6 53.29 -19.18 37.47
CA SER A 6 52.44 -20.16 36.78
C SER A 6 51.52 -19.42 35.82
N ASN A 7 51.72 -19.60 34.52
CA ASN A 7 50.72 -19.20 33.53
C ASN A 7 49.54 -20.17 33.62
N ASN A 8 48.56 -19.82 34.44
CA ASN A 8 47.27 -20.48 34.44
C ASN A 8 46.53 -20.05 33.16
N ASN A 9 46.16 -21.04 32.35
CA ASN A 9 45.29 -20.91 31.20
C ASN A 9 44.06 -20.03 31.53
N LEU A 10 44.01 -18.83 30.95
CA LEU A 10 42.79 -18.06 30.77
C LEU A 10 42.30 -18.34 29.34
N GLY A 11 41.07 -18.86 29.26
CA GLY A 11 40.50 -19.52 28.09
C GLY A 11 40.60 -18.75 26.77
N SER A 12 40.79 -19.51 25.70
CA SER A 12 40.75 -19.07 24.31
C SER A 12 39.32 -18.69 23.88
N ASN A 13 38.81 -17.56 24.37
CA ASN A 13 37.51 -17.02 23.96
C ASN A 13 37.67 -15.73 23.13
N GLY A 14 38.76 -15.61 22.37
CA GLY A 14 38.93 -14.53 21.40
C GLY A 14 38.46 -15.01 20.04
N PHE A 15 37.33 -14.49 19.55
CA PHE A 15 36.95 -14.67 18.15
C PHE A 15 38.08 -14.15 17.25
N SER A 16 38.40 -14.90 16.20
CA SER A 16 39.38 -14.46 15.22
C SER A 16 38.92 -13.15 14.58
N ILE A 17 39.88 -12.29 14.21
CA ILE A 17 39.61 -11.04 13.47
C ILE A 17 38.76 -11.34 12.22
N PHE A 18 39.03 -12.48 11.56
CA PHE A 18 38.24 -12.95 10.42
C PHE A 18 36.81 -13.32 10.78
N GLU A 19 36.58 -14.02 11.89
CA GLU A 19 35.23 -14.38 12.36
C GLU A 19 34.41 -13.14 12.74
N THR A 20 35.07 -12.14 13.33
CA THR A 20 34.45 -10.86 13.67
C THR A 20 34.07 -10.07 12.41
N LEU A 21 34.96 -10.03 11.41
CA LEU A 21 34.70 -9.39 10.11
C LEU A 21 33.54 -10.07 9.35
N VAL A 22 33.51 -11.40 9.34
CA VAL A 22 32.42 -12.17 8.71
C VAL A 22 31.09 -11.90 9.41
N SER A 23 31.09 -11.86 10.75
CA SER A 23 29.89 -11.56 11.54
C SER A 23 29.34 -10.16 11.26
N ILE A 24 30.22 -9.16 11.16
CA ILE A 24 29.84 -7.78 10.80
C ILE A 24 29.27 -7.73 9.37
N PHE A 25 29.88 -8.45 8.42
CA PHE A 25 29.42 -8.48 7.04
C PHE A 25 28.04 -9.13 6.90
N ILE A 26 27.81 -10.25 7.59
CA ILE A 26 26.50 -10.92 7.62
C ILE A 26 25.45 -10.00 8.26
N LEU A 27 25.79 -9.34 9.37
CA LEU A 27 24.86 -8.44 10.03
C LEU A 27 24.53 -7.21 9.16
N GLY A 28 25.54 -6.65 8.48
CA GLY A 28 25.38 -5.55 7.53
C GLY A 28 24.51 -5.92 6.33
N THR A 29 24.68 -7.12 5.79
CA THR A 29 23.86 -7.59 4.66
C THR A 29 22.41 -7.86 5.06
N ILE A 30 22.18 -8.48 6.23
CA ILE A 30 20.82 -8.70 6.76
C ILE A 30 20.10 -7.36 6.99
N THR A 31 20.77 -6.39 7.60
CA THR A 31 20.18 -5.07 7.88
C THR A 31 19.84 -4.32 6.58
N LEU A 32 20.74 -4.31 5.59
CA LEU A 32 20.48 -3.70 4.28
C LEU A 32 19.32 -4.37 3.55
N LEU A 33 19.24 -5.70 3.55
CA LEU A 33 18.12 -6.43 2.95
C LEU A 33 16.79 -6.13 3.65
N THR A 34 16.81 -6.03 4.98
CA THR A 34 15.62 -5.69 5.78
C THR A 34 15.13 -4.28 5.48
N ILE A 35 16.03 -3.29 5.43
CA ILE A 35 15.69 -1.91 5.08
C ILE A 35 15.12 -1.82 3.66
N SER A 36 15.74 -2.52 2.70
CA SER A 36 15.27 -2.58 1.32
C SER A 36 13.85 -3.18 1.22
N TYR A 37 13.60 -4.27 1.93
CA TYR A 37 12.28 -4.91 1.98
C TYR A 37 11.20 -3.99 2.57
N PHE A 38 11.48 -3.35 3.70
CA PHE A 38 10.52 -2.41 4.31
C PHE A 38 10.29 -1.16 3.47
N ASN A 39 11.34 -0.62 2.82
CA ASN A 39 11.17 0.50 1.89
C ASN A 39 10.30 0.12 0.70
N ASN A 40 10.44 -1.09 0.16
CA ASN A 40 9.58 -1.57 -0.93
C ASN A 40 8.12 -1.72 -0.49
N ILE A 41 7.85 -2.23 0.73
CA ILE A 41 6.49 -2.29 1.28
C ILE A 41 5.89 -0.89 1.45
N LEU A 42 6.68 0.07 1.95
CA LEU A 42 6.23 1.45 2.13
C LEU A 42 5.97 2.14 0.78
N LEU A 43 6.79 1.87 -0.24
CA LEU A 43 6.59 2.34 -1.61
C LEU A 43 5.35 1.69 -2.27
N GLU A 44 5.05 0.44 -1.93
CA GLU A 44 3.84 -0.27 -2.36
C GLU A 44 2.57 0.12 -1.59
N SER A 45 2.62 1.05 -0.63
CA SER A 45 1.40 1.59 0.01
C SER A 45 0.35 2.09 -1.01
N ASN A 46 0.81 2.55 -2.18
CA ASN A 46 -0.04 2.90 -3.31
C ASN A 46 -0.82 1.71 -3.92
N SER A 47 -0.31 0.48 -3.83
CA SER A 47 -0.99 -0.74 -4.31
C SER A 47 -2.13 -1.14 -3.37
N LEU A 48 -1.94 -0.96 -2.05
CA LEU A 48 -2.98 -1.14 -1.04
C LEU A 48 -4.10 -0.11 -1.23
N LEU A 49 -3.74 1.17 -1.44
CA LEU A 49 -4.70 2.24 -1.74
C LEU A 49 -5.49 1.98 -3.04
N LYS A 50 -4.84 1.43 -4.07
CA LYS A 50 -5.53 1.02 -5.32
C LYS A 50 -6.55 -0.09 -5.08
N THR A 51 -6.19 -1.10 -4.29
CA THR A 51 -7.10 -2.21 -3.97
C THR A 51 -8.34 -1.71 -3.25
N ASP A 52 -8.17 -0.80 -2.29
CA ASP A 52 -9.29 -0.16 -1.60
C ASP A 52 -10.14 0.72 -2.53
N ALA A 53 -9.51 1.48 -3.42
CA ALA A 53 -10.21 2.28 -4.44
C ALA A 53 -11.10 1.41 -5.34
N ILE A 54 -10.57 0.28 -5.81
CA ILE A 54 -11.29 -0.67 -6.66
C ILE A 54 -12.46 -1.29 -5.89
N ARG A 55 -12.23 -1.72 -4.65
CA ARG A 55 -13.29 -2.30 -3.81
C ARG A 55 -14.43 -1.31 -3.58
N LEU A 56 -14.12 -0.05 -3.29
CA LEU A 56 -15.12 1.01 -3.12
C LEU A 56 -15.87 1.32 -4.41
N ALA A 57 -15.16 1.42 -5.54
CA ALA A 57 -15.77 1.62 -6.85
C ALA A 57 -16.76 0.48 -7.16
N ASN A 58 -16.37 -0.77 -6.89
CA ASN A 58 -17.22 -1.94 -7.09
C ASN A 58 -18.44 -1.95 -6.16
N ASN A 59 -18.28 -1.59 -4.89
CA ASN A 59 -19.39 -1.51 -3.95
C ASN A 59 -20.42 -0.46 -4.38
N GLU A 60 -19.96 0.73 -4.77
CA GLU A 60 -20.82 1.81 -5.27
C GLU A 60 -21.51 1.37 -6.58
N MET A 61 -20.77 0.70 -7.48
CA MET A 61 -21.34 0.14 -8.70
C MET A 61 -22.44 -0.87 -8.39
N ASN A 62 -22.19 -1.83 -7.48
CA ASN A 62 -23.16 -2.84 -7.07
C ASN A 62 -24.42 -2.21 -6.46
N TYR A 63 -24.26 -1.17 -5.64
CA TYR A 63 -25.39 -0.39 -5.13
C TYR A 63 -26.22 0.22 -6.27
N CYS A 64 -25.56 0.77 -7.30
CA CYS A 64 -26.23 1.33 -8.47
C CYS A 64 -27.00 0.29 -9.27
N LEU A 65 -26.42 -0.90 -9.43
CA LEU A 65 -27.05 -2.03 -10.12
C LEU A 65 -28.34 -2.48 -9.42
N ALA A 66 -28.34 -2.51 -8.09
CA ALA A 66 -29.44 -2.99 -7.27
C ALA A 66 -30.56 -1.94 -7.13
N ASN A 67 -30.22 -0.70 -6.80
CA ASN A 67 -31.19 0.32 -6.37
C ASN A 67 -31.64 1.28 -7.47
N ARG A 68 -31.08 1.15 -8.68
CA ARG A 68 -31.39 2.01 -9.82
C ARG A 68 -31.35 3.53 -9.54
N PRO A 69 -30.37 4.06 -8.78
CA PRO A 69 -30.32 5.48 -8.51
C PRO A 69 -30.01 6.24 -9.81
N ILE A 70 -30.84 7.24 -10.12
CA ILE A 70 -30.70 8.11 -11.32
C ILE A 70 -29.94 9.40 -10.96
N THR A 71 -29.46 9.51 -9.72
CA THR A 71 -28.83 10.72 -9.18
C THR A 71 -27.32 10.56 -9.04
N ASP A 72 -26.63 11.66 -9.33
CA ASP A 72 -25.20 11.79 -9.06
C ASP A 72 -24.96 11.85 -7.55
N THR A 73 -23.88 11.23 -7.07
CA THR A 73 -23.50 11.26 -5.66
C THR A 73 -22.03 11.55 -5.50
N THR A 74 -21.69 12.34 -4.46
CA THR A 74 -20.32 12.61 -4.07
C THR A 74 -20.16 12.30 -2.58
N TYR A 75 -19.18 11.48 -2.23
CA TYR A 75 -18.83 11.16 -0.85
C TYR A 75 -17.38 11.57 -0.59
N THR A 76 -17.13 12.23 0.54
CA THR A 76 -15.80 12.60 1.01
C THR A 76 -15.57 12.06 2.41
N ASN A 77 -14.40 11.46 2.66
CA ASN A 77 -13.96 11.13 4.02
C ASN A 77 -13.80 12.41 4.87
N GLU A 78 -13.96 12.31 6.19
CA GLU A 78 -13.68 13.35 7.21
C GLU A 78 -12.36 14.11 6.98
N ASN A 79 -11.35 13.44 6.44
CA ASN A 79 -10.04 14.04 6.13
C ASN A 79 -9.92 14.59 4.69
N ASN A 80 -11.00 14.65 3.91
CA ASN A 80 -11.02 15.00 2.48
C ASN A 80 -10.10 14.16 1.56
N ASN A 81 -9.60 13.02 2.07
CA ASN A 81 -8.58 12.21 1.41
C ASN A 81 -9.15 11.15 0.45
N LEU A 82 -10.45 10.88 0.48
CA LEU A 82 -11.07 9.88 -0.38
C LEU A 82 -12.37 10.47 -0.91
N ILE A 83 -12.47 10.57 -2.23
CA ILE A 83 -13.61 11.15 -2.94
C ILE A 83 -14.20 10.09 -3.86
N ILE A 84 -15.44 9.70 -3.63
CA ILE A 84 -16.21 8.85 -4.56
C ILE A 84 -17.19 9.76 -5.28
N LEU A 85 -17.07 9.85 -6.60
CA LEU A 85 -17.96 10.61 -7.47
C LEU A 85 -18.67 9.66 -8.43
N ARG A 86 -19.98 9.53 -8.28
CA ARG A 86 -20.85 8.83 -9.21
C ARG A 86 -21.52 9.83 -10.15
N LYS A 87 -21.44 9.55 -11.45
CA LYS A 87 -22.16 10.27 -12.49
C LYS A 87 -23.04 9.33 -13.31
N VAL A 88 -24.33 9.61 -13.40
CA VAL A 88 -25.29 8.84 -14.20
C VAL A 88 -25.68 9.65 -15.42
N THR A 89 -25.50 9.10 -16.62
CA THR A 89 -25.87 9.76 -17.88
C THR A 89 -26.77 8.86 -18.71
N LYS A 90 -27.98 9.34 -19.02
CA LYS A 90 -28.89 8.67 -19.96
C LYS A 90 -28.43 8.94 -21.40
N ARG A 91 -28.11 7.89 -22.17
CA ARG A 91 -27.91 8.03 -23.63
C ARG A 91 -29.24 7.82 -24.35
N ASN A 92 -29.66 8.85 -25.08
CA ASN A 92 -30.97 8.96 -25.72
C ASN A 92 -31.25 7.95 -26.85
N LEU A 93 -30.25 7.24 -27.38
CA LEU A 93 -30.45 6.41 -28.57
C LEU A 93 -31.08 5.04 -28.32
N ASN A 94 -31.08 4.49 -27.10
CA ASN A 94 -31.57 3.12 -26.84
C ASN A 94 -31.95 2.83 -25.36
N ASN A 95 -32.28 3.85 -24.55
CA ASN A 95 -32.49 3.72 -23.10
C ASN A 95 -31.32 3.06 -22.33
N PHE A 96 -30.09 3.28 -22.80
CA PHE A 96 -28.90 2.88 -22.05
C PHE A 96 -28.55 3.94 -21.02
N TYR A 97 -28.36 3.50 -19.78
CA TYR A 97 -27.78 4.28 -18.71
C TYR A 97 -26.29 3.97 -18.65
N ARG A 98 -25.46 5.03 -18.69
CA ARG A 98 -24.04 4.97 -18.38
C ARG A 98 -23.87 5.42 -16.94
N VAL A 99 -23.28 4.57 -16.10
CA VAL A 99 -22.85 4.94 -14.75
C VAL A 99 -21.33 4.98 -14.76
N THR A 100 -20.79 6.13 -14.38
CA THR A 100 -19.35 6.35 -14.19
C THR A 100 -19.12 6.54 -12.70
N VAL A 101 -18.26 5.71 -12.10
CA VAL A 101 -17.82 5.84 -10.72
C VAL A 101 -16.34 6.20 -10.72
N ASN A 102 -16.02 7.37 -10.18
CA ASN A 102 -14.66 7.85 -10.01
C ASN A 102 -14.31 7.81 -8.52
N VAL A 103 -13.27 7.06 -8.17
CA VAL A 103 -12.70 7.05 -6.81
C VAL A 103 -11.34 7.71 -6.85
N VAL A 104 -11.19 8.83 -6.14
CA VAL A 104 -9.97 9.61 -6.06
C VAL A 104 -9.45 9.59 -4.64
N PHE A 105 -8.22 9.10 -4.46
CA PHE A 105 -7.46 9.26 -3.24
C PHE A 105 -6.59 10.50 -3.32
N LYS A 106 -6.72 11.36 -2.31
CA LYS A 106 -5.94 12.58 -2.11
C LYS A 106 -5.13 12.48 -0.83
N GLN A 107 -3.90 12.98 -0.87
CA GLN A 107 -3.08 13.23 0.32
C GLN A 107 -2.53 14.64 0.21
N ASN A 108 -2.69 15.44 1.26
CA ASN A 108 -2.28 16.85 1.27
C ASN A 108 -2.81 17.62 0.04
N ASN A 109 -4.07 17.38 -0.32
CA ASN A 109 -4.75 17.98 -1.47
C ASN A 109 -4.20 17.60 -2.86
N LYS A 110 -3.25 16.66 -2.95
CA LYS A 110 -2.75 16.10 -4.22
C LYS A 110 -3.40 14.76 -4.52
N GLU A 111 -3.82 14.56 -5.77
CA GLU A 111 -4.36 13.28 -6.24
C GLU A 111 -3.22 12.26 -6.37
N ILE A 112 -3.35 11.13 -5.67
CA ILE A 112 -2.37 10.04 -5.69
C ILE A 112 -2.86 8.92 -6.60
N VAL A 113 -4.15 8.60 -6.52
CA VAL A 113 -4.77 7.51 -7.26
C VAL A 113 -6.15 7.95 -7.72
N LYS A 114 -6.44 7.73 -9.00
CA LYS A 114 -7.78 7.82 -9.57
C LYS A 114 -8.14 6.45 -10.18
N VAL A 115 -9.27 5.90 -9.75
CA VAL A 115 -9.88 4.71 -10.37
C VAL A 115 -11.20 5.13 -10.99
N GLU A 116 -11.35 4.86 -12.27
CA GLU A 116 -12.58 5.12 -13.03
C GLU A 116 -13.17 3.78 -13.45
N ALA A 117 -14.40 3.52 -13.02
CA ALA A 117 -15.16 2.35 -13.40
C ALA A 117 -16.40 2.79 -14.17
N GLU A 118 -16.62 2.17 -15.33
CA GLU A 118 -17.76 2.47 -16.19
C GLU A 118 -18.60 1.23 -16.42
N TYR A 119 -19.90 1.47 -16.51
CA TYR A 119 -20.87 0.42 -16.75
C TYR A 119 -22.05 0.93 -17.58
N TYR A 120 -22.57 0.04 -18.42
CA TYR A 120 -23.67 0.28 -19.35
C TYR A 120 -24.78 -0.75 -19.11
N LYS A 121 -26.01 -0.30 -18.86
CA LYS A 121 -27.19 -1.18 -18.90
C LYS A 121 -28.42 -0.49 -19.43
N LYS A 122 -29.21 -1.30 -20.11
CA LYS A 122 -30.54 -0.96 -20.60
C LYS A 122 -31.55 -1.15 -19.48
N TRP A 123 -32.29 -0.10 -19.12
CA TRP A 123 -33.38 -0.19 -18.14
C TRP A 123 -34.71 0.01 -18.85
#